data_AF-A0A364MXR2-F1
#
_entry.id   AF-A0A364MXR2-F1
#
_cell.length_a   1.000
_cell.length_b   1.000
_cell.length_c   1.000
_cell.angle_alpha   90.00
_cell.angle_beta   90.00
_cell.angle_gamma   90.00
#
_symmetry.space_group_name_H-M   'P 1'
#
loop_
_entity.id
_entity.type
_entity.pdbx_description
1 polymer ?
#
loop_
_entity_poly.entity_id
_entity_poly.type
_entity_poly.pdbx_seq_one_letter_code
_entity_poly.pdbx_strand_id
1 'polypeptide(L)'
;MALLRPTCASLARRLCTAPAHVEQSSRSPLLALAQRHRASRPQCRSFAYTPCYRARVIDTPQKPSIPQARKRTVRIGPLPEGPVSEATIQRIFGRRLSPQDGNNVLRILHHRRTAGSLADYGVDNLGKQYTHVSRETALKGLEWLRGKYPIDEARAAEEWAEKEANRISYELWLADPETESKYKDPARAFREQMEKEEAERVRQEEENQKIGILHAGKSQFELNIEEKRRARLEEITRIAEEKEQKEREMEEKLATGEWVRTPTGTQLMKPGQTTYVDVFGREQVSRRKEEMEKYNKAAQVTDAQTPEDLLAQTTLSQRLYPMTAFVLVTALLSWAFAHYYLPPSPEYRLFPDLSPTTATIGALVLTNCVVAIGWRVMPLWPLMTRYFMHVPGYPRAVQSVLNVFSHIQYEHLLANMMMLCLVGPVCCDLVGRGVFMGTYVSAGAVGTLASLYWANLGRGNITAHSVGASAAIWGISALYCLLTEQEKVKIPLLKDAEVAFWPKMLFAAFVVLEIHSAMKRKTTMDHASHFGGMLIGIGTAGYLRATGFREKMASLGTEQGVQERAGTEDKTVDVAAMAKEGIKEVKDSLTGGSK
;
A
#
# COMPACT_ATOMS: atom_id res chain seq x y z
N MET A 1 -24.42 10.12 -93.78
CA MET A 1 -24.58 9.09 -92.73
C MET A 1 -23.98 9.67 -91.45
N ALA A 2 -24.73 10.41 -90.63
CA ALA A 2 -25.62 9.94 -89.55
C ALA A 2 -24.85 9.18 -88.45
N LEU A 3 -24.93 9.42 -87.14
CA LEU A 3 -25.72 10.31 -86.25
C LEU A 3 -25.10 10.17 -84.82
N LEU A 4 -25.18 11.25 -84.02
CA LEU A 4 -25.43 11.28 -82.55
C LEU A 4 -24.39 10.81 -81.48
N ARG A 5 -24.01 11.75 -80.60
CA ARG A 5 -23.71 11.58 -79.13
C ARG A 5 -24.99 11.13 -78.38
N PRO A 6 -25.03 10.54 -77.14
CA PRO A 6 -24.42 11.10 -75.90
C PRO A 6 -24.16 10.14 -74.66
N THR A 7 -23.60 10.76 -73.60
CA THR A 7 -23.68 10.57 -72.11
C THR A 7 -24.08 9.27 -71.37
N CYS A 8 -23.32 9.00 -70.30
CA CYS A 8 -23.65 8.52 -68.93
C CYS A 8 -24.91 7.64 -68.65
N ALA A 9 -24.69 6.47 -68.03
CA ALA A 9 -25.53 5.87 -66.98
C ALA A 9 -24.74 4.70 -66.34
N SER A 10 -24.23 4.81 -65.12
CA SER A 10 -24.86 4.29 -63.89
C SER A 10 -25.53 2.90 -63.99
N LEU A 11 -25.08 2.02 -63.08
CA LEU A 11 -25.91 1.05 -62.35
C LEU A 11 -26.22 -0.34 -62.98
N ALA A 12 -25.34 -1.32 -62.75
CA ALA A 12 -25.72 -2.71 -62.41
C ALA A 12 -24.49 -3.50 -61.95
N ARG A 13 -24.27 -3.61 -60.64
CA ARG A 13 -24.65 -4.76 -59.80
C ARG A 13 -23.83 -6.04 -60.03
N ARG A 14 -23.01 -6.31 -59.01
CA ARG A 14 -22.94 -7.57 -58.24
C ARG A 14 -22.37 -8.80 -58.95
N LEU A 15 -21.19 -9.23 -58.48
CA LEU A 15 -20.87 -10.46 -57.72
C LEU A 15 -19.37 -10.75 -57.94
N CYS A 16 -18.47 -10.45 -57.00
CA CYS A 16 -18.09 -11.28 -55.83
C CYS A 16 -17.50 -12.64 -56.22
N THR A 17 -16.20 -12.86 -55.95
CA THR A 17 -15.68 -13.79 -54.91
C THR A 17 -14.16 -13.96 -55.05
N ALA A 18 -13.38 -13.47 -54.09
CA ALA A 18 -12.19 -14.14 -53.52
C ALA A 18 -11.60 -13.25 -52.41
N PRO A 19 -11.40 -13.74 -51.17
CA PRO A 19 -10.82 -12.98 -50.09
C PRO A 19 -9.29 -12.98 -50.18
N ALA A 20 -8.66 -11.83 -49.92
CA ALA A 20 -7.23 -11.76 -49.66
C ALA A 20 -6.97 -12.08 -48.18
N HIS A 21 -6.18 -13.12 -47.94
CA HIS A 21 -5.53 -13.37 -46.65
C HIS A 21 -4.58 -12.20 -46.34
N VAL A 22 -4.74 -11.58 -45.16
CA VAL A 22 -3.73 -10.68 -44.59
C VAL A 22 -3.42 -11.15 -43.18
N GLU A 23 -2.13 -11.26 -42.93
CA GLU A 23 -1.44 -11.89 -41.82
C GLU A 23 -1.81 -11.31 -40.45
N GLN A 24 -1.86 -12.21 -39.47
CA GLN A 24 -1.93 -11.91 -38.04
C GLN A 24 -0.69 -11.12 -37.62
N SER A 25 -0.85 -9.85 -37.27
CA SER A 25 0.13 -9.12 -36.48
C SER A 25 -0.24 -9.18 -34.99
N SER A 26 0.78 -9.46 -34.21
CA SER A 26 0.80 -9.83 -32.80
C SER A 26 0.05 -8.86 -31.87
N ARG A 27 -0.88 -9.41 -31.08
CA ARG A 27 -1.49 -8.73 -29.92
C ARG A 27 -0.42 -8.42 -28.87
N SER A 28 -0.46 -7.23 -28.29
CA SER A 28 0.51 -6.80 -27.29
C SER A 28 0.39 -7.62 -25.98
N PRO A 29 1.52 -8.03 -25.36
CA PRO A 29 1.53 -8.87 -24.16
C PRO A 29 0.92 -8.19 -22.93
N LEU A 30 0.81 -6.86 -22.93
CA LEU A 30 0.22 -6.08 -21.84
C LEU A 30 -1.31 -6.25 -21.74
N LEU A 31 -2.01 -6.41 -22.87
CA LEU A 31 -3.47 -6.60 -22.88
C LEU A 31 -3.88 -7.99 -22.40
N ALA A 32 -3.05 -9.01 -22.64
CA ALA A 32 -3.26 -10.36 -22.13
C ALA A 32 -3.11 -10.46 -20.60
N LEU A 33 -2.21 -9.65 -20.02
CA LEU A 33 -2.00 -9.56 -18.57
C LEU A 33 -3.17 -8.88 -17.85
N ALA A 34 -3.77 -7.85 -18.45
CA ALA A 34 -4.92 -7.14 -17.87
C ALA A 34 -6.19 -8.00 -17.84
N GLN A 35 -6.39 -8.89 -18.83
CA GLN A 35 -7.55 -9.79 -18.86
C GLN A 35 -7.42 -10.95 -17.86
N ARG A 36 -6.21 -11.46 -17.61
CA ARG A 36 -5.99 -12.59 -16.69
C ARG A 36 -6.27 -12.25 -15.22
N HIS A 37 -6.14 -10.98 -14.84
CA HIS A 37 -6.42 -10.51 -13.47
C HIS A 37 -7.90 -10.18 -13.20
N ARG A 38 -8.78 -10.25 -14.22
CA ARG A 38 -10.20 -9.87 -14.05
C ARG A 38 -11.06 -11.00 -13.45
N ALA A 39 -10.55 -12.23 -13.35
CA ALA A 39 -11.34 -13.42 -13.02
C ALA A 39 -11.19 -13.98 -11.59
N SER A 40 -10.52 -13.32 -10.66
CA SER A 40 -10.55 -13.75 -9.25
C SER A 40 -10.44 -12.58 -8.28
N ARG A 41 -11.57 -11.94 -7.98
CA ARG A 41 -11.69 -11.13 -6.76
C ARG A 41 -12.17 -12.05 -5.64
N PRO A 42 -11.36 -12.39 -4.62
CA PRO A 42 -11.91 -12.95 -3.41
C PRO A 42 -12.81 -11.90 -2.75
N GLN A 43 -13.95 -12.33 -2.20
CA GLN A 43 -14.83 -11.49 -1.41
C GLN A 43 -14.05 -10.98 -0.17
N CYS A 44 -13.68 -9.71 -0.17
CA CYS A 44 -13.17 -9.05 1.03
C CYS A 44 -14.28 -9.02 2.09
N ARG A 45 -14.05 -9.68 3.23
CA ARG A 45 -14.87 -9.47 4.42
C ARG A 45 -14.66 -8.05 4.94
N SER A 46 -15.75 -7.44 5.39
CA SER A 46 -15.74 -6.15 6.09
C SER A 46 -14.78 -6.20 7.29
N PHE A 47 -13.88 -5.22 7.38
CA PHE A 47 -13.08 -5.00 8.58
C PHE A 47 -14.01 -4.57 9.71
N ALA A 48 -14.32 -5.50 10.61
CA ALA A 48 -14.96 -5.17 11.87
C ALA A 48 -13.98 -4.38 12.75
N TYR A 49 -14.47 -3.28 13.31
CA TYR A 49 -13.82 -2.46 14.33
C TYR A 49 -13.39 -3.34 15.51
N THR A 50 -12.10 -3.57 15.71
CA THR A 50 -11.60 -4.12 16.97
C THR A 50 -11.50 -2.97 17.99
N PRO A 51 -12.16 -3.06 19.17
CA PRO A 51 -11.99 -2.07 20.21
C PRO A 51 -10.57 -2.17 20.80
N CYS A 52 -9.91 -1.02 20.97
CA CYS A 52 -8.66 -0.93 21.72
C CYS A 52 -8.89 -1.37 23.18
N TYR A 53 -8.41 -2.55 23.55
CA TYR A 53 -8.26 -2.89 24.96
C TYR A 53 -7.05 -2.13 25.51
N ARG A 54 -7.28 -1.17 26.41
CA ARG A 54 -6.23 -0.67 27.30
C ARG A 54 -5.81 -1.84 28.19
N ALA A 55 -4.54 -2.21 28.16
CA ALA A 55 -3.99 -3.19 29.10
C ALA A 55 -4.18 -2.65 30.53
N ARG A 56 -4.87 -3.44 31.35
CA ARG A 56 -5.01 -3.17 32.78
C ARG A 56 -3.67 -3.52 33.41
N VAL A 57 -2.94 -2.52 33.90
CA VAL A 57 -1.73 -2.73 34.69
C VAL A 57 -2.15 -3.51 35.93
N ILE A 58 -1.68 -4.75 36.03
CA ILE A 58 -1.82 -5.56 37.24
C ILE A 58 -0.65 -5.16 38.11
N ASP A 59 -0.93 -4.43 39.19
CA ASP A 59 0.10 -4.09 40.19
C ASP A 59 0.71 -5.38 40.76
N THR A 60 2.03 -5.46 40.74
CA THR A 60 2.76 -6.58 41.33
C THR A 60 2.48 -6.64 42.84
N PRO A 61 2.09 -7.79 43.40
CA PRO A 61 1.76 -7.90 44.82
C PRO A 61 2.97 -7.58 45.71
N GLN A 62 2.77 -6.72 46.72
CA GLN A 62 3.80 -6.16 47.60
C GLN A 62 4.53 -7.18 48.51
N LYS A 63 4.14 -8.46 48.51
CA LYS A 63 4.85 -9.54 49.22
C LYS A 63 4.82 -10.81 48.37
N PRO A 64 5.92 -11.21 47.71
CA PRO A 64 6.00 -12.51 47.07
C PRO A 64 6.02 -13.57 48.18
N SER A 65 4.93 -14.32 48.31
CA SER A 65 5.01 -15.59 49.04
C SER A 65 5.85 -16.53 48.20
N ILE A 66 6.96 -17.04 48.74
CA ILE A 66 7.73 -18.11 48.11
C ILE A 66 6.73 -19.26 47.91
N PRO A 67 6.38 -19.64 46.68
CA PRO A 67 5.45 -20.73 46.48
C PRO A 67 6.11 -21.97 47.09
N GLN A 68 5.51 -22.55 48.13
CA GLN A 68 5.92 -23.88 48.55
C GLN A 68 5.83 -24.76 47.31
N ALA A 69 6.97 -25.27 46.84
CA ALA A 69 7.05 -26.06 45.63
C ALA A 69 6.00 -27.16 45.73
N ARG A 70 4.95 -27.05 44.91
CA ARG A 70 3.89 -28.06 44.87
C ARG A 70 4.58 -29.36 44.49
N LYS A 71 4.63 -30.33 45.41
CA LYS A 71 5.19 -31.66 45.13
C LYS A 71 4.50 -32.19 43.88
N ARG A 72 5.25 -32.27 42.77
CA ARG A 72 4.71 -32.67 41.47
C ARG A 72 4.18 -34.09 41.60
N THR A 73 2.88 -34.28 41.41
CA THR A 73 2.30 -35.62 41.40
C THR A 73 2.72 -36.30 40.09
N VAL A 74 3.56 -37.32 40.21
CA VAL A 74 3.98 -38.13 39.05
C VAL A 74 2.76 -38.91 38.56
N ARG A 75 2.38 -38.70 37.30
CA ARG A 75 1.27 -39.43 36.67
C ARG A 75 1.77 -40.78 36.17
N ILE A 76 1.35 -41.86 36.82
CA ILE A 76 1.74 -43.23 36.48
C ILE A 76 0.78 -43.78 35.41
N GLY A 77 1.32 -44.10 34.24
CA GLY A 77 0.57 -44.64 33.09
C GLY A 77 -0.04 -46.04 33.34
N PRO A 78 -0.93 -46.51 32.45
CA PRO A 78 -1.37 -47.90 32.43
C PRO A 78 -0.25 -48.84 31.89
N LEU A 79 -0.39 -50.14 32.12
CA LEU A 79 0.46 -51.14 31.48
C LEU A 79 0.16 -51.21 29.96
N PRO A 80 1.14 -51.58 29.11
CA PRO A 80 0.97 -51.59 27.65
C PRO A 80 -0.22 -52.41 27.14
N GLU A 81 -0.50 -53.57 27.74
CA GLU A 81 -1.64 -54.45 27.39
C GLU A 81 -2.89 -54.23 28.27
N GLY A 82 -2.91 -53.17 29.09
CA GLY A 82 -4.01 -52.90 30.03
C GLY A 82 -3.91 -53.67 31.36
N PRO A 83 -4.99 -53.69 32.18
CA PRO A 83 -4.96 -54.33 33.49
C PRO A 83 -4.84 -55.86 33.36
N VAL A 84 -4.01 -56.45 34.20
CA VAL A 84 -3.77 -57.90 34.22
C VAL A 84 -4.97 -58.61 34.86
N SER A 85 -5.31 -59.80 34.35
CA SER A 85 -6.44 -60.61 34.84
C SER A 85 -6.21 -61.09 36.27
N GLU A 86 -7.29 -61.22 37.04
CA GLU A 86 -7.26 -61.62 38.45
C GLU A 86 -6.52 -62.95 38.68
N ALA A 87 -6.75 -63.95 37.83
CA ALA A 87 -6.08 -65.24 37.91
C ALA A 87 -4.55 -65.14 37.78
N THR A 88 -4.07 -64.20 36.97
CA THR A 88 -2.63 -63.98 36.75
C THR A 88 -2.02 -63.22 37.93
N ILE A 89 -2.74 -62.26 38.51
CA ILE A 89 -2.28 -61.51 39.69
C ILE A 89 -2.18 -62.43 40.91
N GLN A 90 -3.17 -63.31 41.10
CA GLN A 90 -3.14 -64.32 42.17
C GLN A 90 -1.98 -65.31 41.97
N ARG A 91 -1.56 -65.58 40.73
CA ARG A 91 -0.38 -66.42 40.43
C ARG A 91 0.93 -65.72 40.79
N ILE A 92 1.04 -64.41 40.55
CA ILE A 92 2.25 -63.62 40.80
C ILE A 92 2.42 -63.27 42.29
N PHE A 93 1.36 -62.76 42.93
CA PHE A 93 1.42 -62.20 44.28
C PHE A 93 0.74 -63.07 45.35
N GLY A 94 0.07 -64.16 44.97
CA GLY A 94 -0.71 -65.01 45.87
C GLY A 94 -2.05 -64.38 46.28
N ARG A 95 -2.84 -65.08 47.12
CA ARG A 95 -4.16 -64.62 47.62
C ARG A 95 -4.10 -63.48 48.64
N ARG A 96 -2.90 -62.97 48.97
CA ARG A 96 -2.71 -61.95 50.01
C ARG A 96 -2.94 -60.51 49.53
N LEU A 97 -2.92 -60.28 48.23
CA LEU A 97 -3.09 -58.96 47.62
C LEU A 97 -4.41 -58.89 46.83
N SER A 98 -5.08 -57.75 46.92
CA SER A 98 -6.26 -57.51 46.09
C SER A 98 -5.87 -57.43 44.61
N PRO A 99 -6.74 -57.85 43.67
CA PRO A 99 -6.45 -57.77 42.24
C PRO A 99 -6.20 -56.33 41.76
N GLN A 100 -6.81 -55.34 42.40
CA GLN A 100 -6.62 -53.92 42.07
C GLN A 100 -5.26 -53.42 42.56
N ASP A 101 -4.87 -53.75 43.79
CA ASP A 101 -3.58 -53.35 44.35
C ASP A 101 -2.41 -54.00 43.61
N GLY A 102 -2.53 -55.30 43.26
CA GLY A 102 -1.52 -55.99 42.46
C GLY A 102 -1.32 -55.34 41.08
N ASN A 103 -2.40 -54.92 40.42
CA ASN A 103 -2.32 -54.18 39.16
C ASN A 103 -1.65 -52.81 39.33
N ASN A 104 -1.94 -52.08 40.41
CA ASN A 104 -1.32 -50.78 40.68
C ASN A 104 0.17 -50.92 41.01
N VAL A 105 0.57 -51.93 41.77
CA VAL A 105 1.98 -52.24 42.06
C VAL A 105 2.74 -52.54 40.77
N LEU A 106 2.17 -53.37 39.87
CA LEU A 106 2.79 -53.63 38.57
C LEU A 106 2.93 -52.38 37.71
N ARG A 107 1.94 -51.47 37.73
CA ARG A 107 2.01 -50.19 37.01
C ARG A 107 3.13 -49.29 37.55
N ILE A 108 3.26 -49.19 38.88
CA ILE A 108 4.31 -48.39 39.53
C ILE A 108 5.68 -48.95 39.17
N LEU A 109 5.89 -50.26 39.32
CA LEU A 109 7.15 -50.92 39.00
C LEU A 109 7.51 -50.79 37.51
N HIS A 110 6.53 -51.00 36.63
CA HIS A 110 6.76 -50.85 35.19
C HIS A 110 7.12 -49.40 34.81
N HIS A 111 6.44 -48.41 35.40
CA HIS A 111 6.77 -47.00 35.19
C HIS A 111 8.20 -46.66 35.63
N ARG A 112 8.65 -47.18 36.78
CA ARG A 112 10.03 -46.98 37.27
C ARG A 112 11.08 -47.61 36.35
N ARG A 113 10.79 -48.77 35.77
CA ARG A 113 11.66 -49.41 34.76
C ARG A 113 11.77 -48.57 33.50
N THR A 114 10.63 -48.09 32.99
CA THR A 114 10.60 -47.26 31.77
C THR A 114 11.21 -45.88 31.97
N ALA A 115 11.08 -45.31 33.16
CA ALA A 115 11.55 -43.96 33.48
C ALA A 115 13.01 -43.95 33.97
N GLY A 116 13.59 -45.10 34.31
CA GLY A 116 14.94 -45.22 34.87
C GLY A 116 15.04 -45.01 36.38
N SER A 117 13.97 -44.52 37.01
CA SER A 117 13.94 -44.21 38.45
C SER A 117 13.96 -45.44 39.36
N LEU A 118 13.99 -46.65 38.79
CA LEU A 118 14.18 -47.90 39.55
C LEU A 118 15.56 -47.94 40.24
N ALA A 119 16.60 -47.35 39.65
CA ALA A 119 17.93 -47.32 40.24
C ALA A 119 18.00 -46.48 41.52
N ASP A 120 17.21 -45.41 41.59
CA ASP A 120 17.20 -44.44 42.70
C ASP A 120 16.21 -44.84 43.81
N TYR A 121 14.95 -45.14 43.44
CA TYR A 121 13.91 -45.48 44.42
C TYR A 121 13.81 -46.97 44.76
N GLY A 122 14.44 -47.85 43.96
CA GLY A 122 14.34 -49.29 44.12
C GLY A 122 12.92 -49.85 43.92
N VAL A 123 12.73 -51.08 44.37
CA VAL A 123 11.40 -51.74 44.44
C VAL A 123 10.61 -51.36 45.69
N ASP A 124 11.24 -50.62 46.61
CA ASP A 124 10.67 -50.17 47.86
C ASP A 124 9.93 -48.82 47.67
N ASN A 125 9.23 -48.32 48.69
CA ASN A 125 8.53 -47.02 48.63
C ASN A 125 7.45 -46.90 47.53
N LEU A 126 6.57 -47.90 47.40
CA LEU A 126 5.44 -47.90 46.45
C LEU A 126 4.33 -46.87 46.79
N GLY A 127 4.45 -46.19 47.93
CA GLY A 127 3.50 -45.19 48.45
C GLY A 127 2.91 -45.61 49.80
N LYS A 128 2.37 -44.64 50.57
CA LYS A 128 1.82 -44.88 51.91
C LYS A 128 0.69 -45.94 51.95
N GLN A 129 0.03 -46.15 50.81
CA GLN A 129 -1.08 -47.10 50.65
C GLN A 129 -0.61 -48.56 50.49
N TYR A 130 0.63 -48.80 50.07
CA TYR A 130 1.16 -50.12 49.73
C TYR A 130 2.26 -50.59 50.70
N THR A 131 2.27 -50.06 51.92
CA THR A 131 3.24 -50.44 52.98
C THR A 131 3.12 -51.90 53.42
N HIS A 132 1.98 -52.54 53.14
CA HIS A 132 1.72 -53.96 53.42
C HIS A 132 2.32 -54.91 52.37
N VAL A 133 2.87 -54.38 51.26
CA VAL A 133 3.52 -55.18 50.22
C VAL A 133 4.98 -55.39 50.60
N SER A 134 5.38 -56.64 50.83
CA SER A 134 6.78 -56.95 51.15
C SER A 134 7.68 -56.78 49.92
N ARG A 135 8.95 -56.44 50.15
CA ARG A 135 9.98 -56.32 49.11
C ARG A 135 10.07 -57.58 48.24
N GLU A 136 9.99 -58.76 48.84
CA GLU A 136 9.99 -60.06 48.13
C GLU A 136 8.80 -60.20 47.18
N THR A 137 7.64 -59.70 47.58
CA THR A 137 6.41 -59.72 46.77
C THR A 137 6.54 -58.77 45.58
N ALA A 138 7.13 -57.59 45.79
CA ALA A 138 7.42 -56.64 44.72
C ALA A 138 8.47 -57.17 43.72
N LEU A 139 9.48 -57.90 44.19
CA LEU A 139 10.49 -58.54 43.33
C LEU A 139 9.88 -59.60 42.41
N LYS A 140 8.94 -60.42 42.90
CA LYS A 140 8.20 -61.38 42.05
C LYS A 140 7.41 -60.68 40.95
N GLY A 141 6.77 -59.55 41.29
CA GLY A 141 6.11 -58.69 40.31
C GLY A 141 7.07 -58.11 39.27
N LEU A 142 8.26 -57.69 39.72
CA LEU A 142 9.31 -57.15 38.84
C LEU A 142 9.87 -58.22 37.89
N GLU A 143 10.13 -59.42 38.38
CA GLU A 143 10.62 -60.55 37.58
C GLU A 143 9.61 -60.94 36.50
N TRP A 144 8.33 -60.99 36.85
CA TRP A 144 7.25 -61.19 35.88
C TRP A 144 7.23 -60.09 34.80
N LEU A 145 7.39 -58.82 35.20
CA LEU A 145 7.44 -57.70 34.26
C LEU A 145 8.67 -57.78 33.33
N ARG A 146 9.83 -58.26 33.81
CA ARG A 146 11.03 -58.46 33.00
C ARG A 146 10.85 -59.54 31.95
N GLY A 147 10.19 -60.64 32.32
CA GLY A 147 9.87 -61.71 31.37
C GLY A 147 8.82 -61.31 30.34
N LYS A 148 7.79 -60.55 30.73
CA LYS A 148 6.69 -60.15 29.85
C LYS A 148 7.01 -58.93 28.97
N TYR A 149 7.77 -57.96 29.49
CA TYR A 149 8.17 -56.73 28.82
C TYR A 149 9.69 -56.51 28.93
N PRO A 150 10.47 -57.00 27.95
CA PRO A 150 11.91 -56.78 27.93
C PRO A 150 12.21 -55.32 27.60
N ILE A 151 12.89 -54.63 28.52
CA ILE A 151 13.31 -53.23 28.40
C ILE A 151 14.74 -53.16 28.90
N ASP A 152 15.56 -52.33 28.25
CA ASP A 152 16.90 -52.01 28.72
C ASP A 152 16.84 -51.05 29.92
N GLU A 153 16.80 -51.65 31.11
CA GLU A 153 16.76 -50.92 32.39
C GLU A 153 18.04 -50.10 32.64
N ALA A 154 19.19 -50.54 32.09
CA ALA A 154 20.47 -49.87 32.29
C ALA A 154 20.50 -48.52 31.56
N ARG A 155 20.09 -48.49 30.28
CA ARG A 155 19.98 -47.23 29.52
C ARG A 155 18.95 -46.28 30.12
N ALA A 156 17.81 -46.80 30.58
CA ALA A 156 16.81 -45.96 31.23
C ALA A 156 17.36 -45.33 32.52
N ALA A 157 18.13 -46.08 33.33
CA ALA A 157 18.77 -45.58 34.54
C ALA A 157 19.82 -44.49 34.24
N GLU A 158 20.59 -44.62 33.16
CA GLU A 158 21.54 -43.60 32.71
C GLU A 158 20.84 -42.29 32.32
N GLU A 159 19.79 -42.36 31.49
CA GLU A 159 19.00 -41.17 31.14
C GLU A 159 18.35 -40.49 32.35
N TRP A 160 17.96 -41.26 33.36
CA TRP A 160 17.44 -40.74 34.62
C TRP A 160 18.54 -40.00 35.39
N ALA A 161 19.71 -40.61 35.53
CA ALA A 161 20.85 -40.00 36.21
C ALA A 161 21.29 -38.68 35.54
N GLU A 162 21.33 -38.62 34.20
CA GLU A 162 21.63 -37.38 33.47
C GLU A 162 20.58 -36.28 33.73
N LYS A 163 19.29 -36.62 33.69
CA LYS A 163 18.21 -35.65 33.95
C LYS A 163 18.25 -35.13 35.37
N GLU A 164 18.55 -36.01 36.33
CA GLU A 164 18.66 -35.66 37.73
C GLU A 164 19.89 -34.76 37.99
N ALA A 165 21.05 -35.11 37.41
CA ALA A 165 22.25 -34.30 37.49
C ALA A 165 22.04 -32.90 36.91
N ASN A 166 21.38 -32.79 35.75
CA ASN A 166 21.01 -31.51 35.13
C ASN A 166 20.03 -30.69 35.99
N ARG A 167 19.12 -31.37 36.71
CA ARG A 167 18.20 -30.69 37.62
C ARG A 167 18.95 -30.15 38.83
N ILE A 168 19.81 -30.96 39.44
CA ILE A 168 20.61 -30.58 40.60
C ILE A 168 21.55 -29.43 40.23
N SER A 169 22.20 -29.46 39.08
CA SER A 169 23.07 -28.37 38.62
C SER A 169 22.29 -27.07 38.42
N TYR A 170 21.08 -27.13 37.85
CA TYR A 170 20.20 -25.98 37.70
C TYR A 170 19.68 -25.44 39.04
N GLU A 171 19.32 -26.32 39.98
CA GLU A 171 18.89 -25.93 41.33
C GLU A 171 20.06 -25.30 42.11
N LEU A 172 21.27 -25.84 41.98
CA LEU A 172 22.50 -25.28 42.57
C LEU A 172 22.80 -23.89 41.98
N TRP A 173 22.62 -23.72 40.66
CA TRP A 173 22.75 -22.43 39.97
C TRP A 173 21.73 -21.40 40.45
N LEU A 174 20.48 -21.79 40.68
CA LEU A 174 19.45 -20.90 41.25
C LEU A 174 19.72 -20.52 42.72
N ALA A 175 20.41 -21.39 43.47
CA ALA A 175 20.66 -21.21 44.90
C ALA A 175 21.91 -20.38 45.21
N ASP A 176 22.76 -20.08 44.22
CA ASP A 176 23.98 -19.29 44.40
C ASP A 176 23.65 -17.79 44.61
N PRO A 177 23.98 -17.20 45.78
CA PRO A 177 23.68 -15.81 46.09
C PRO A 177 24.49 -14.78 45.27
N GLU A 178 25.57 -15.17 44.59
CA GLU A 178 26.35 -14.26 43.73
C GLU A 178 25.69 -14.02 42.34
N THR A 179 24.61 -14.74 42.03
CA THR A 179 23.91 -14.73 40.74
C THR A 179 22.88 -13.59 40.57
N GLU A 180 22.65 -12.74 41.59
CA GLU A 180 21.73 -11.59 41.52
C GLU A 180 22.24 -10.41 40.67
N SER A 181 23.49 -10.47 40.16
CA SER A 181 23.99 -9.39 39.31
C SER A 181 23.37 -9.44 37.91
N LYS A 182 22.76 -8.32 37.54
CA LYS A 182 22.01 -7.98 36.31
C LYS A 182 22.68 -8.31 34.95
N TYR A 183 23.86 -8.93 34.95
CA TYR A 183 24.62 -9.31 33.78
C TYR A 183 25.41 -10.60 34.00
N LYS A 184 24.76 -11.76 33.78
CA LYS A 184 25.44 -13.00 33.35
C LYS A 184 24.39 -13.99 32.84
N ASP A 185 24.39 -14.20 31.52
CA ASP A 185 23.58 -15.22 30.85
C ASP A 185 23.98 -16.63 31.37
N PRO A 186 23.03 -17.54 31.67
CA PRO A 186 23.34 -18.92 32.05
C PRO A 186 24.31 -19.61 31.10
N ALA A 187 24.33 -19.25 29.81
CA ALA A 187 25.30 -19.80 28.84
C ALA A 187 26.76 -19.37 29.09
N ARG A 188 27.00 -18.23 29.77
CA ARG A 188 28.37 -17.81 30.15
C ARG A 188 28.82 -18.48 31.45
N ALA A 189 27.93 -18.62 32.42
CA ALA A 189 28.21 -19.38 33.64
C ALA A 189 28.49 -20.86 33.30
N PHE A 190 27.71 -21.43 32.37
CA PHE A 190 27.94 -22.78 31.87
C PHE A 190 29.26 -22.90 31.08
N ARG A 191 29.65 -21.87 30.30
CA ARG A 191 30.97 -21.81 29.66
C ARG A 191 32.12 -21.77 30.68
N GLU A 192 32.04 -20.89 31.68
CA GLU A 192 33.03 -20.81 32.76
C GLU A 192 33.10 -22.13 33.55
N GLN A 193 31.96 -22.82 33.73
CA GLN A 193 31.89 -24.11 34.40
C GLN A 193 32.47 -25.24 33.54
N MET A 194 32.19 -25.25 32.24
CA MET A 194 32.77 -26.20 31.28
C MET A 194 34.28 -25.99 31.13
N GLU A 195 34.75 -24.75 31.05
CA GLU A 195 36.18 -24.42 31.03
C GLU A 195 36.87 -24.86 32.32
N LYS A 196 36.19 -24.72 33.48
CA LYS A 196 36.67 -25.26 34.76
C LYS A 196 36.72 -26.78 34.76
N GLU A 197 35.65 -27.46 34.34
CA GLU A 197 35.62 -28.93 34.25
C GLU A 197 36.65 -29.46 33.24
N GLU A 198 36.84 -28.78 32.11
CA GLU A 198 37.85 -29.14 31.12
C GLU A 198 39.26 -28.90 31.67
N ALA A 199 39.50 -27.80 32.38
CA ALA A 199 40.77 -27.56 33.08
C ALA A 199 41.00 -28.57 34.22
N GLU A 200 39.97 -28.99 34.92
CA GLU A 200 40.03 -30.00 35.99
C GLU A 200 40.25 -31.40 35.40
N ARG A 201 39.65 -31.71 34.25
CA ARG A 201 39.92 -32.92 33.46
C ARG A 201 41.34 -32.94 32.93
N VAL A 202 41.86 -31.82 32.42
CA VAL A 202 43.26 -31.71 31.98
C VAL A 202 44.20 -31.92 33.17
N ARG A 203 43.89 -31.34 34.34
CA ARG A 203 44.64 -31.61 35.58
C ARG A 203 44.56 -33.07 36.02
N GLN A 204 43.38 -33.69 35.93
CA GLN A 204 43.20 -35.12 36.23
C GLN A 204 43.88 -36.02 35.20
N GLU A 205 43.95 -35.63 33.93
CA GLU A 205 44.70 -36.33 32.89
C GLU A 205 46.21 -36.20 33.12
N GLU A 206 46.70 -35.04 33.59
CA GLU A 206 48.08 -34.84 34.04
C GLU A 206 48.40 -35.66 35.31
N GLU A 207 47.47 -35.77 36.27
CA GLU A 207 47.60 -36.63 37.46
C GLU A 207 47.50 -38.13 37.14
N ASN A 208 46.64 -38.53 36.20
CA ASN A 208 46.49 -39.91 35.73
C ASN A 208 47.61 -40.34 34.77
N GLN A 209 48.26 -39.41 34.05
CA GLN A 209 49.53 -39.72 33.37
C GLN A 209 50.64 -40.02 34.37
N LYS A 210 50.56 -39.46 35.58
CA LYS A 210 51.43 -39.78 36.73
C LYS A 210 51.10 -41.15 37.36
N ILE A 211 49.84 -41.58 37.29
CA ILE A 211 49.33 -42.86 37.82
C ILE A 211 48.82 -43.67 36.63
N GLY A 212 49.72 -44.35 35.90
CA GLY A 212 49.44 -44.98 34.61
C GLY A 212 48.24 -45.93 34.57
N ILE A 213 47.05 -45.37 34.32
CA ILE A 213 45.80 -46.09 34.11
C ILE A 213 45.47 -46.02 32.61
N LEU A 214 45.36 -47.18 31.97
CA LEU A 214 44.94 -47.29 30.56
C LEU A 214 43.47 -46.89 30.42
N HIS A 215 43.21 -45.81 29.70
CA HIS A 215 41.87 -45.32 29.38
C HIS A 215 41.36 -45.95 28.07
N ALA A 216 40.13 -46.46 28.07
CA ALA A 216 39.44 -46.82 26.83
C ALA A 216 38.98 -45.53 26.13
N GLY A 217 39.33 -45.37 24.85
CA GLY A 217 38.95 -44.18 24.06
C GLY A 217 37.43 -44.08 23.90
N LYS A 218 36.93 -42.85 23.82
CA LYS A 218 35.50 -42.54 23.64
C LYS A 218 34.93 -43.24 22.40
N SER A 219 33.71 -43.73 22.52
CA SER A 219 32.98 -44.35 21.40
C SER A 219 32.68 -43.31 20.31
N GLN A 220 32.67 -43.72 19.03
CA GLN A 220 32.29 -42.85 17.89
C GLN A 220 30.89 -42.20 18.08
N PHE A 221 30.03 -42.84 18.87
CA PHE A 221 28.73 -42.31 19.25
C PHE A 221 28.82 -41.13 20.22
N GLU A 222 29.73 -41.20 21.20
CA GLU A 222 29.96 -40.14 22.20
C GLU A 222 30.55 -38.90 21.52
N LEU A 223 31.47 -39.10 20.57
CA LEU A 223 32.05 -38.02 19.77
C LEU A 223 30.97 -37.23 18.99
N ASN A 224 30.01 -37.93 18.36
CA ASN A 224 28.91 -37.28 17.64
C ASN A 224 27.95 -36.50 18.55
N ILE A 225 27.78 -36.92 19.81
CA ILE A 225 26.96 -36.20 20.79
C ILE A 225 27.66 -34.93 21.24
N GLU A 226 28.95 -35.01 21.52
CA GLU A 226 29.79 -33.87 21.90
C GLU A 226 29.83 -32.82 20.78
N GLU A 227 29.97 -33.25 19.52
CA GLU A 227 29.94 -32.35 18.36
C GLU A 227 28.60 -31.61 18.24
N LYS A 228 27.46 -32.31 18.39
CA LYS A 228 26.14 -31.68 18.36
C LYS A 228 25.90 -30.74 19.54
N ARG A 229 26.42 -31.05 20.73
CA ARG A 229 26.34 -30.16 21.89
C ARG A 229 27.17 -28.90 21.65
N ARG A 230 28.38 -29.05 21.10
CA ARG A 230 29.26 -27.94 20.73
C ARG A 230 28.61 -27.02 19.70
N ALA A 231 28.04 -27.57 18.62
CA ALA A 231 27.35 -26.79 17.60
C ALA A 231 26.16 -25.98 18.14
N ARG A 232 25.37 -26.56 19.06
CA ARG A 232 24.28 -25.83 19.73
C ARG A 232 24.80 -24.72 20.63
N LEU A 233 25.89 -24.96 21.35
CA LEU A 233 26.52 -23.95 22.18
C LEU A 233 27.05 -22.81 21.32
N GLU A 234 27.77 -23.10 20.24
CA GLU A 234 28.28 -22.11 19.29
C GLU A 234 27.15 -21.28 18.64
N GLU A 235 26.00 -21.88 18.33
CA GLU A 235 24.84 -21.15 17.83
C GLU A 235 24.27 -20.19 18.88
N ILE A 236 24.16 -20.65 20.12
CA ILE A 236 23.70 -19.82 21.25
C ILE A 236 24.68 -18.68 21.51
N THR A 237 26.00 -18.93 21.48
CA THR A 237 27.01 -17.89 21.68
C THR A 237 26.96 -16.85 20.57
N ARG A 238 26.83 -17.28 19.30
CA ARG A 238 26.74 -16.34 18.17
C ARG A 238 25.51 -15.43 18.30
N ILE A 239 24.35 -15.99 18.65
CA ILE A 239 23.12 -15.20 18.86
C ILE A 239 23.30 -14.20 20.00
N ALA A 240 23.97 -14.60 21.09
CA ALA A 240 24.25 -13.72 22.23
C ALA A 240 25.22 -12.60 21.85
N GLU A 241 26.30 -12.90 21.13
CA GLU A 241 27.28 -11.92 20.64
C GLU A 241 26.64 -10.91 19.68
N GLU A 242 25.80 -11.36 18.74
CA GLU A 242 25.06 -10.46 17.85
C GLU A 242 24.11 -9.54 18.62
N LYS A 243 23.49 -10.05 19.69
CA LYS A 243 22.60 -9.25 20.54
C LYS A 243 23.38 -8.21 21.34
N GLU A 244 24.52 -8.60 21.91
CA GLU A 244 25.41 -7.69 22.63
C GLU A 244 25.97 -6.59 21.71
N GLN A 245 26.38 -6.95 20.48
CA GLN A 245 26.81 -5.99 19.47
C GLN A 245 25.70 -4.99 19.14
N LYS A 246 24.47 -5.46 18.91
CA LYS A 246 23.31 -4.58 18.65
C LYS A 246 23.02 -3.66 19.84
N GLU A 247 23.13 -4.15 21.07
CA GLU A 247 22.95 -3.33 22.28
C GLU A 247 24.02 -2.25 22.41
N ARG A 248 25.30 -2.60 22.19
CA ARG A 248 26.40 -1.63 22.15
C ARG A 248 26.21 -0.57 21.08
N GLU A 249 25.88 -0.96 19.85
CA GLU A 249 25.57 0.00 18.78
C GLU A 249 24.39 0.90 19.13
N MET A 250 23.38 0.38 19.82
CA MET A 250 22.24 1.17 20.27
C MET A 250 22.66 2.18 21.35
N GLU A 251 23.50 1.77 22.30
CA GLU A 251 24.02 2.65 23.34
C GLU A 251 24.92 3.74 22.77
N GLU A 252 25.78 3.42 21.80
CA GLU A 252 26.58 4.40 21.08
C GLU A 252 25.69 5.42 20.35
N LYS A 253 24.65 4.96 19.63
CA LYS A 253 23.68 5.85 18.97
C LYS A 253 22.89 6.70 19.97
N LEU A 254 22.54 6.17 21.13
CA LEU A 254 21.90 6.94 22.20
C LEU A 254 22.85 7.98 22.81
N ALA A 255 24.13 7.64 22.96
CA ALA A 255 25.16 8.54 23.47
C ALA A 255 25.39 9.75 22.55
N THR A 256 25.16 9.61 21.25
CA THR A 256 25.19 10.76 20.31
C THR A 256 24.09 11.81 20.58
N GLY A 257 23.03 11.45 21.32
CA GLY A 257 21.89 12.34 21.60
C GLY A 257 20.94 12.58 20.42
N GLU A 258 21.26 12.06 19.21
CA GLU A 258 20.40 12.17 18.02
C GLU A 258 19.25 11.14 18.03
N TRP A 259 19.37 10.08 18.84
CA TRP A 259 18.43 8.95 18.86
C TRP A 259 17.76 8.79 20.22
N VAL A 260 16.51 8.31 20.22
CA VAL A 260 15.70 8.02 21.41
C VAL A 260 15.17 6.58 21.31
N ARG A 261 15.06 5.89 22.45
CA ARG A 261 14.45 4.55 22.48
C ARG A 261 12.96 4.62 22.15
N THR A 262 12.44 3.59 21.47
CA THR A 262 11.00 3.45 21.24
C THR A 262 10.24 3.30 22.57
N PRO A 263 8.91 3.51 22.61
CA PRO A 263 8.11 3.32 23.83
C PRO A 263 8.27 1.94 24.48
N THR A 264 8.45 0.89 23.66
CA THR A 264 8.69 -0.49 24.14
C THR A 264 10.17 -0.74 24.46
N GLY A 265 11.06 0.19 24.14
CA GLY A 265 12.51 0.09 24.37
C GLY A 265 13.24 -0.88 23.45
N THR A 266 12.57 -1.40 22.41
CA THR A 266 13.11 -2.47 21.54
C THR A 266 14.01 -1.94 20.44
N GLN A 267 13.80 -0.71 19.98
CA GLN A 267 14.52 -0.09 18.87
C GLN A 267 14.88 1.36 19.20
N LEU A 268 15.66 1.97 18.30
CA LEU A 268 15.95 3.39 18.29
C LEU A 268 15.15 4.11 17.20
N MET A 269 14.74 5.33 17.49
CA MET A 269 14.08 6.24 16.56
C MET A 269 14.62 7.66 16.72
N LYS A 270 14.51 8.47 15.68
CA LYS A 270 14.81 9.90 15.79
C LYS A 270 13.70 10.63 16.55
N PRO A 271 14.01 11.70 17.29
CA PRO A 271 13.01 12.56 17.91
C PRO A 271 11.92 13.00 16.91
N GLY A 272 10.65 12.75 17.26
CA GLY A 272 9.49 13.11 16.43
C GLY A 272 9.08 12.08 15.37
N GLN A 273 9.72 10.91 15.31
CA GLN A 273 9.19 9.75 14.59
C GLN A 273 8.12 9.02 15.43
N THR A 274 7.17 8.36 14.77
CA THR A 274 6.13 7.57 15.42
C THR A 274 6.41 6.08 15.25
N THR A 275 6.02 5.26 16.22
CA THR A 275 6.07 3.80 16.09
C THR A 275 4.68 3.23 15.86
N TYR A 276 4.63 2.07 15.20
CA TYR A 276 3.41 1.29 15.04
C TYR A 276 3.71 -0.18 15.27
N VAL A 277 2.68 -0.95 15.62
CA VAL A 277 2.79 -2.40 15.81
C VAL A 277 2.29 -3.07 14.54
N ASP A 278 3.15 -3.88 13.91
CA ASP A 278 2.80 -4.66 12.72
C ASP A 278 1.83 -5.82 13.09
N VAL A 279 1.25 -6.47 12.08
CA VAL A 279 0.32 -7.60 12.20
C VAL A 279 0.91 -8.74 13.04
N PHE A 280 2.24 -8.86 13.08
CA PHE A 280 2.97 -9.85 13.89
C PHE A 280 3.30 -9.40 15.32
N GLY A 281 2.75 -8.28 15.79
CA GLY A 281 3.02 -7.75 17.13
C GLY A 281 4.40 -7.10 17.29
N ARG A 282 5.12 -6.89 16.18
CA ARG A 282 6.47 -6.29 16.19
C ARG A 282 6.36 -4.78 16.08
N GLU A 283 7.02 -4.05 16.97
CA GLU A 283 7.13 -2.60 16.88
C GLU A 283 8.00 -2.22 15.67
N GLN A 284 7.55 -1.25 14.89
CA GLN A 284 8.23 -0.71 13.72
C GLN A 284 8.28 0.82 13.81
N VAL A 285 9.40 1.41 13.42
CA VAL A 285 9.56 2.87 13.36
C VAL A 285 9.03 3.39 12.01
N SER A 286 8.08 4.32 12.05
CA SER A 286 7.53 4.95 10.84
C SER A 286 8.54 5.92 10.23
N ARG A 287 9.04 5.56 9.04
CA ARG A 287 9.95 6.41 8.23
C ARG A 287 9.21 7.41 7.34
N ARG A 288 7.87 7.42 7.38
CA ARG A 288 7.04 8.21 6.46
C ARG A 288 7.35 9.70 6.51
N LYS A 289 7.65 10.26 7.69
CA LYS A 289 7.99 11.68 7.85
C LYS A 289 9.34 12.00 7.20
N GLU A 290 10.33 11.14 7.39
CA GLU A 290 11.67 11.28 6.78
C GLU A 290 11.60 11.14 5.26
N GLU A 291 10.83 10.18 4.75
CA GLU A 291 10.56 10.05 3.32
C GLU A 291 9.87 11.30 2.77
N MET A 292 8.86 11.80 3.48
CA MET A 292 8.17 13.03 3.09
C MET A 292 9.12 14.24 3.06
N GLU A 293 9.98 14.40 4.06
CA GLU A 293 11.00 15.45 4.10
C GLU A 293 12.03 15.29 2.97
N LYS A 294 12.47 14.06 2.69
CA LYS A 294 13.36 13.74 1.57
C LYS A 294 12.74 14.14 0.23
N TYR A 295 11.49 13.77 -0.02
CA TYR A 295 10.81 14.11 -1.27
C TYR A 295 10.43 15.59 -1.35
N ASN A 296 10.14 16.25 -0.22
CA ASN A 296 9.94 17.70 -0.17
C ASN A 296 11.23 18.45 -0.56
N LYS A 297 12.38 18.05 0.00
CA LYS A 297 13.69 18.61 -0.39
C LYS A 297 13.99 18.34 -1.86
N ALA A 298 13.73 17.13 -2.36
CA ALA A 298 13.93 16.80 -3.77
C ALA A 298 12.97 17.53 -4.73
N ALA A 299 11.80 17.97 -4.23
CA ALA A 299 10.82 18.73 -4.99
C ALA A 299 11.10 20.25 -4.99
N GLN A 300 11.97 20.74 -4.11
CA GLN A 300 12.46 22.12 -4.17
C GLN A 300 13.33 22.27 -5.42
N VAL A 301 12.86 23.10 -6.36
CA VAL A 301 13.53 23.31 -7.66
C VAL A 301 14.69 24.30 -7.53
N THR A 302 14.65 25.17 -6.53
CA THR A 302 15.65 26.22 -6.31
C THR A 302 16.02 26.31 -4.83
N ASP A 303 17.31 26.54 -4.55
CA ASP A 303 17.85 26.68 -3.18
C ASP A 303 17.63 28.08 -2.58
N ALA A 304 17.11 29.02 -3.38
CA ALA A 304 16.88 30.40 -2.96
C ALA A 304 15.77 30.48 -1.91
N GLN A 305 16.09 31.05 -0.75
CA GLN A 305 15.15 31.17 0.38
C GLN A 305 14.35 32.47 0.33
N THR A 306 14.90 33.54 -0.28
CA THR A 306 14.20 34.81 -0.42
C THR A 306 13.73 35.04 -1.86
N PRO A 307 12.62 35.77 -2.05
CA PRO A 307 12.17 36.16 -3.40
C PRO A 307 13.20 37.04 -4.10
N GLU A 308 14.00 37.82 -3.37
CA GLU A 308 15.06 38.67 -3.93
C GLU A 308 16.21 37.84 -4.50
N ASP A 309 16.62 36.78 -3.79
CA ASP A 309 17.63 35.83 -4.29
C ASP A 309 17.16 35.10 -5.55
N LEU A 310 15.89 34.68 -5.58
CA LEU A 310 15.26 34.09 -6.79
C LEU A 310 15.31 35.08 -7.97
N LEU A 311 15.03 36.35 -7.69
CA LEU A 311 15.01 37.40 -8.69
C LEU A 311 16.41 37.71 -9.22
N ALA A 312 17.43 37.68 -8.35
CA ALA A 312 18.82 37.93 -8.70
C ALA A 312 19.43 36.82 -9.58
N GLN A 313 19.00 35.58 -9.41
CA GLN A 313 19.53 34.43 -10.16
C GLN A 313 19.08 34.37 -11.62
N THR A 314 18.00 35.04 -11.99
CA THR A 314 17.38 34.89 -13.31
C THR A 314 17.02 36.24 -13.90
N THR A 315 17.21 36.41 -15.21
CA THR A 315 16.80 37.65 -15.87
C THR A 315 15.34 37.61 -16.31
N LEU A 316 14.73 38.78 -16.47
CA LEU A 316 13.33 38.90 -16.91
C LEU A 316 13.12 38.22 -18.27
N SER A 317 14.04 38.39 -19.22
CA SER A 317 13.97 37.76 -20.53
C SER A 317 14.06 36.23 -20.45
N GLN A 318 14.91 35.67 -19.58
CA GLN A 318 15.02 34.24 -19.36
C GLN A 318 13.73 33.63 -18.79
N ARG A 319 12.96 34.39 -18.00
CA ARG A 319 11.68 33.93 -17.45
C ARG A 319 10.55 34.01 -18.47
N LEU A 320 10.43 35.13 -19.18
CA LEU A 320 9.28 35.37 -20.05
C LEU A 320 9.41 34.69 -21.42
N TYR A 321 10.56 34.85 -22.09
CA TYR A 321 10.70 34.47 -23.50
C TYR A 321 10.42 32.98 -23.79
N PRO A 322 10.99 32.01 -23.03
CA PRO A 322 10.78 30.59 -23.34
C PRO A 322 9.31 30.17 -23.25
N MET A 323 8.59 30.68 -22.25
CA MET A 323 7.17 30.38 -22.09
C MET A 323 6.34 31.07 -23.16
N THR A 324 6.62 32.34 -23.47
CA THR A 324 5.91 33.08 -24.54
C THR A 324 6.06 32.36 -25.88
N ALA A 325 7.28 31.97 -26.27
CA ALA A 325 7.51 31.26 -27.52
C ALA A 325 6.75 29.92 -27.56
N PHE A 326 6.78 29.15 -26.46
CA PHE A 326 6.08 27.87 -26.38
C PHE A 326 4.55 28.01 -26.41
N VAL A 327 4.00 29.02 -25.73
CA VAL A 327 2.56 29.30 -25.74
C VAL A 327 2.10 29.75 -27.13
N LEU A 328 2.89 30.55 -27.85
CA LEU A 328 2.60 30.92 -29.24
C LEU A 328 2.53 29.67 -30.13
N VAL A 329 3.51 28.78 -30.03
CA VAL A 329 3.50 27.50 -30.77
C VAL A 329 2.28 26.66 -30.38
N THR A 330 1.97 26.57 -29.08
CA THR A 330 0.81 25.82 -28.58
C THR A 330 -0.50 26.39 -29.14
N ALA A 331 -0.66 27.71 -29.16
CA ALA A 331 -1.84 28.37 -29.72
C ALA A 331 -1.97 28.13 -31.23
N LEU A 332 -0.86 28.19 -31.98
CA LEU A 332 -0.83 27.89 -33.42
C LEU A 332 -1.19 26.43 -33.69
N LEU A 333 -0.67 25.49 -32.90
CA LEU A 333 -1.00 24.08 -33.01
C LEU A 333 -2.45 23.80 -32.64
N SER A 334 -2.98 24.46 -31.60
CA SER A 334 -4.39 24.41 -31.23
C SER A 334 -5.29 24.94 -32.35
N TRP A 335 -4.91 26.04 -32.99
CA TRP A 335 -5.63 26.59 -34.14
C TRP A 335 -5.60 25.66 -35.34
N ALA A 336 -4.42 25.12 -35.69
CA ALA A 336 -4.28 24.15 -36.76
C ALA A 336 -5.09 22.88 -36.48
N PHE A 337 -5.04 22.37 -35.25
CA PHE A 337 -5.86 21.25 -34.82
C PHE A 337 -7.35 21.55 -34.99
N ALA A 338 -7.81 22.72 -34.53
CA ALA A 338 -9.21 23.11 -34.69
C ALA A 338 -9.66 23.19 -36.16
N HIS A 339 -8.79 23.58 -37.08
CA HIS A 339 -9.12 23.73 -38.50
C HIS A 339 -9.09 22.41 -39.28
N TYR A 340 -8.10 21.55 -39.01
CA TYR A 340 -7.87 20.32 -39.77
C TYR A 340 -8.43 19.06 -39.09
N TYR A 341 -9.00 19.17 -37.89
CA TYR A 341 -9.54 18.03 -37.19
C TYR A 341 -10.79 17.47 -37.87
N LEU A 342 -10.72 16.20 -38.26
CA LEU A 342 -11.85 15.40 -38.72
C LEU A 342 -12.16 14.33 -37.67
N PRO A 343 -13.43 14.18 -37.23
CA PRO A 343 -13.79 13.16 -36.26
C PRO A 343 -13.56 11.76 -36.85
N PRO A 344 -12.88 10.85 -36.15
CA PRO A 344 -12.68 9.48 -36.63
C PRO A 344 -14.02 8.74 -36.71
N SER A 345 -14.19 7.87 -37.71
CA SER A 345 -15.37 7.00 -37.79
C SER A 345 -15.43 6.07 -36.56
N PRO A 346 -16.63 5.61 -36.15
CA PRO A 346 -16.80 4.80 -34.94
C PRO A 346 -15.88 3.57 -34.87
N GLU A 347 -15.60 2.93 -36.02
CA GLU A 347 -14.76 1.73 -36.13
C GLU A 347 -13.31 1.93 -35.65
N TYR A 348 -12.78 3.15 -35.75
CA TYR A 348 -11.41 3.47 -35.31
C TYR A 348 -11.35 4.06 -33.89
N ARG A 349 -12.48 4.12 -33.16
CA ARG A 349 -12.51 4.66 -31.79
C ARG A 349 -12.23 3.55 -30.78
N LEU A 350 -11.45 3.88 -29.75
CA LEU A 350 -11.22 2.98 -28.60
C LEU A 350 -12.54 2.61 -27.91
N PHE A 351 -13.49 3.53 -27.90
CA PHE A 351 -14.86 3.35 -27.40
C PHE A 351 -15.83 3.75 -28.51
N PRO A 352 -16.27 2.80 -29.36
CA PRO A 352 -17.15 3.09 -30.51
C PRO A 352 -18.53 3.58 -30.07
N ASP A 353 -19.01 3.10 -28.92
CA ASP A 353 -20.35 3.38 -28.39
C ASP A 353 -20.48 4.77 -27.73
N LEU A 354 -19.37 5.43 -27.45
CA LEU A 354 -19.37 6.76 -26.84
C LEU A 354 -19.49 7.86 -27.89
N SER A 355 -20.29 8.88 -27.60
CA SER A 355 -20.26 10.11 -28.39
C SER A 355 -18.87 10.78 -28.28
N PRO A 356 -18.41 11.49 -29.34
CA PRO A 356 -17.14 12.21 -29.30
C PRO A 356 -17.04 13.20 -28.13
N THR A 357 -18.18 13.80 -27.76
CA THR A 357 -18.30 14.74 -26.64
C THR A 357 -18.12 14.04 -25.30
N THR A 358 -18.89 12.98 -25.02
CA THR A 358 -18.74 12.18 -23.78
C THR A 358 -17.32 11.64 -23.65
N ALA A 359 -16.75 11.12 -24.74
CA ALA A 359 -15.37 10.62 -24.74
C ALA A 359 -14.34 11.73 -24.43
N THR A 360 -14.53 12.95 -24.95
CA THR A 360 -13.62 14.07 -24.72
C THR A 360 -13.70 14.58 -23.28
N ILE A 361 -14.90 14.85 -22.77
CA ILE A 361 -15.09 15.35 -21.40
C ILE A 361 -14.68 14.28 -20.38
N GLY A 362 -15.06 13.01 -20.61
CA GLY A 362 -14.63 11.89 -19.78
C GLY A 362 -13.11 11.72 -19.75
N ALA A 363 -12.43 11.87 -20.89
CA ALA A 363 -10.97 11.82 -20.94
C ALA A 363 -10.31 13.00 -20.20
N LEU A 364 -10.85 14.21 -20.30
CA LEU A 364 -10.35 15.37 -19.55
C LEU A 364 -10.52 15.17 -18.04
N VAL A 365 -11.69 14.74 -17.59
CA VAL A 365 -11.94 14.46 -16.17
C VAL A 365 -11.02 13.36 -15.65
N LEU A 366 -10.90 12.25 -16.40
CA LEU A 366 -10.00 11.15 -16.04
C LEU A 366 -8.54 11.62 -15.94
N THR A 367 -8.08 12.41 -16.91
CA THR A 367 -6.70 12.94 -16.93
C THR A 367 -6.43 13.79 -15.69
N ASN A 368 -7.33 14.72 -15.35
CA ASN A 368 -7.19 15.55 -14.15
C ASN A 368 -7.20 14.71 -12.86
N CYS A 369 -8.08 13.70 -12.77
CA CYS A 369 -8.11 12.78 -11.63
C CYS A 369 -6.82 11.96 -11.49
N VAL A 370 -6.26 11.46 -12.59
CA VAL A 370 -4.98 10.71 -12.59
C VAL A 370 -3.84 11.60 -12.13
N VAL A 371 -3.74 12.82 -12.65
CA VAL A 371 -2.71 13.79 -12.24
C VAL A 371 -2.89 14.18 -10.76
N ALA A 372 -4.12 14.36 -10.28
CA ALA A 372 -4.41 14.62 -8.87
C ALA A 372 -4.01 13.46 -7.95
N ILE A 373 -4.16 12.20 -8.40
CA ILE A 373 -3.64 11.02 -7.69
C ILE A 373 -2.11 11.03 -7.68
N GLY A 374 -1.47 11.50 -8.75
CA GLY A 374 -0.01 11.67 -8.82
C GLY A 374 0.54 12.51 -7.66
N TRP A 375 -0.17 13.57 -7.25
CA TRP A 375 0.20 14.38 -6.08
C TRP A 375 0.11 13.62 -4.74
N ARG A 376 -0.57 12.46 -4.69
CA ARG A 376 -0.66 11.61 -3.49
C ARG A 376 0.46 10.60 -3.38
N VAL A 377 1.27 10.44 -4.42
CA VAL A 377 2.39 9.51 -4.48
C VAL A 377 3.69 10.29 -4.25
N MET A 378 4.28 10.18 -3.05
CA MET A 378 5.48 10.95 -2.64
C MET A 378 6.66 10.86 -3.63
N PRO A 379 6.98 9.67 -4.20
CA PRO A 379 8.04 9.57 -5.21
C PRO A 379 7.83 10.43 -6.47
N LEU A 380 6.59 10.81 -6.78
CA LEU A 380 6.28 11.63 -7.96
C LEU A 380 6.39 13.13 -7.67
N TRP A 381 6.46 13.58 -6.41
CA TRP A 381 6.49 15.00 -6.07
C TRP A 381 7.55 15.81 -6.82
N PRO A 382 8.80 15.35 -6.98
CA PRO A 382 9.79 16.09 -7.76
C PRO A 382 9.38 16.29 -9.23
N LEU A 383 8.74 15.28 -9.84
CA LEU A 383 8.22 15.38 -11.21
C LEU A 383 7.03 16.37 -11.26
N MET A 384 6.11 16.24 -10.31
CA MET A 384 4.88 17.04 -10.27
C MET A 384 5.18 18.53 -10.04
N THR A 385 6.03 18.87 -9.07
CA THR A 385 6.44 20.27 -8.82
C THR A 385 7.24 20.84 -9.99
N ARG A 386 8.06 20.02 -10.64
CA ARG A 386 8.91 20.47 -11.75
C ARG A 386 8.12 20.78 -13.02
N TYR A 387 7.06 20.02 -13.33
CA TYR A 387 6.36 20.13 -14.62
C TYR A 387 4.87 20.47 -14.52
N PHE A 388 4.17 20.05 -13.47
CA PHE A 388 2.71 20.19 -13.30
C PHE A 388 2.31 21.34 -12.34
N MET A 389 3.28 22.12 -11.88
CA MET A 389 3.05 23.30 -11.04
C MET A 389 3.69 24.51 -11.70
N HIS A 390 2.91 25.56 -11.97
CA HIS A 390 3.45 26.80 -12.49
C HIS A 390 3.91 27.70 -11.34
N VAL A 391 5.14 28.21 -11.45
CA VAL A 391 5.71 29.16 -10.50
C VAL A 391 6.37 30.31 -11.28
N PRO A 392 5.91 31.57 -11.15
CA PRO A 392 6.43 32.67 -11.94
C PRO A 392 7.90 33.01 -11.72
N GLY A 393 8.50 32.61 -10.60
CA GLY A 393 9.92 32.86 -10.29
C GLY A 393 10.90 31.95 -11.02
N TYR A 394 10.51 30.73 -11.38
CA TYR A 394 11.33 29.81 -12.16
C TYR A 394 10.48 29.10 -13.22
N PRO A 395 9.86 29.87 -14.13
CA PRO A 395 8.89 29.33 -15.05
C PRO A 395 9.56 28.39 -16.04
N ARG A 396 8.88 27.28 -16.34
CA ARG A 396 9.27 26.37 -17.43
C ARG A 396 8.18 26.37 -18.47
N ALA A 397 8.57 26.46 -19.74
CA ALA A 397 7.64 26.54 -20.86
C ALA A 397 6.51 25.49 -20.81
N VAL A 398 6.87 24.22 -20.56
CA VAL A 398 5.92 23.09 -20.49
C VAL A 398 4.87 23.25 -19.37
N GLN A 399 5.18 23.97 -18.29
CA GLN A 399 4.24 24.19 -17.19
C GLN A 399 2.99 24.94 -17.66
N SER A 400 3.07 25.75 -18.73
CA SER A 400 1.93 26.48 -19.27
C SER A 400 0.76 25.60 -19.70
N VAL A 401 1.03 24.33 -20.06
CA VAL A 401 0.00 23.37 -20.47
C VAL A 401 -0.27 22.35 -19.38
N LEU A 402 0.77 21.81 -18.74
CA LEU A 402 0.59 20.72 -17.78
C LEU A 402 -0.04 21.17 -16.46
N ASN A 403 0.15 22.42 -16.03
CA ASN A 403 -0.51 22.94 -14.83
C ASN A 403 -2.04 22.97 -14.96
N VAL A 404 -2.57 23.09 -16.19
CA VAL A 404 -4.01 23.12 -16.50
C VAL A 404 -4.69 21.81 -16.11
N PHE A 405 -3.94 20.70 -16.13
CA PHE A 405 -4.43 19.36 -15.78
C PHE A 405 -4.14 18.96 -14.33
N SER A 406 -3.61 19.88 -13.52
CA SER A 406 -3.04 19.59 -12.21
C SER A 406 -3.89 20.18 -11.09
N HIS A 407 -4.22 19.38 -10.08
CA HIS A 407 -4.96 19.83 -8.90
C HIS A 407 -4.38 19.20 -7.62
N ILE A 408 -4.07 20.03 -6.64
CA ILE A 408 -3.53 19.59 -5.34
C ILE A 408 -4.68 19.37 -4.33
N GLN A 409 -5.60 20.34 -4.24
CA GLN A 409 -6.74 20.32 -3.34
C GLN A 409 -7.95 19.63 -3.96
N TYR A 410 -8.65 18.82 -3.19
CA TYR A 410 -9.79 18.03 -3.67
C TYR A 410 -10.98 18.92 -4.03
N GLU A 411 -11.22 19.97 -3.24
CA GLU A 411 -12.30 20.94 -3.45
C GLU A 411 -12.09 21.70 -4.75
N HIS A 412 -10.85 22.06 -5.06
CA HIS A 412 -10.50 22.76 -6.30
C HIS A 412 -10.65 21.85 -7.53
N LEU A 413 -10.26 20.57 -7.41
CA LEU A 413 -10.53 19.57 -8.46
C LEU A 413 -12.04 19.42 -8.67
N LEU A 414 -12.80 19.23 -7.60
CA LEU A 414 -14.25 19.03 -7.65
C LEU A 414 -14.96 20.22 -8.31
N ALA A 415 -14.67 21.44 -7.88
CA ALA A 415 -15.27 22.65 -8.43
C ALA A 415 -15.01 22.79 -9.94
N ASN A 416 -13.76 22.54 -10.38
CA ASN A 416 -13.40 22.61 -11.79
C ASN A 416 -14.05 21.50 -12.61
N MET A 417 -14.03 20.25 -12.13
CA MET A 417 -14.63 19.14 -12.86
C MET A 417 -16.15 19.27 -12.92
N MET A 418 -16.81 19.79 -11.88
CA MET A 418 -18.23 20.12 -11.90
C MET A 418 -18.53 21.16 -12.99
N MET A 419 -17.80 22.27 -13.03
CA MET A 419 -18.02 23.30 -14.06
C MET A 419 -17.70 22.78 -15.47
N LEU A 420 -16.65 21.98 -15.62
CA LEU A 420 -16.31 21.34 -16.90
C LEU A 420 -17.40 20.37 -17.36
N CYS A 421 -18.01 19.59 -16.46
CA CYS A 421 -19.11 18.69 -16.80
C CYS A 421 -20.42 19.45 -17.11
N LEU A 422 -20.60 20.67 -16.60
CA LEU A 422 -21.78 21.49 -16.91
C LEU A 422 -21.66 22.20 -18.27
N VAL A 423 -20.53 22.86 -18.53
CA VAL A 423 -20.34 23.71 -19.72
C VAL A 423 -19.62 22.98 -20.85
N GLY A 424 -18.78 22.00 -20.51
CA GLY A 424 -17.97 21.27 -21.47
C GLY A 424 -18.79 20.53 -22.53
N PRO A 425 -19.76 19.68 -22.16
CA PRO A 425 -20.57 18.95 -23.13
C PRO A 425 -21.32 19.87 -24.10
N VAL A 426 -22.02 20.88 -23.58
CA VAL A 426 -22.81 21.83 -24.39
C VAL A 426 -21.92 22.65 -25.32
N CYS A 427 -20.72 23.05 -24.88
CA CYS A 427 -19.79 23.76 -25.73
C CYS A 427 -19.19 22.85 -26.80
N CYS A 428 -18.79 21.62 -26.43
CA CYS A 428 -18.20 20.65 -27.35
C CYS A 428 -19.18 20.23 -28.44
N ASP A 429 -20.46 20.06 -28.12
CA ASP A 429 -21.52 19.81 -29.12
C ASP A 429 -21.74 21.03 -30.02
N LEU A 430 -21.69 22.26 -29.47
CA LEU A 430 -21.91 23.49 -30.23
C LEU A 430 -20.81 23.79 -31.25
N VAL A 431 -19.53 23.67 -30.86
CA VAL A 431 -18.40 24.07 -31.72
C VAL A 431 -17.64 22.90 -32.33
N GLY A 432 -17.96 21.67 -31.92
CA GLY A 432 -17.23 20.47 -32.28
C GLY A 432 -15.94 20.27 -31.48
N ARG A 433 -15.50 19.01 -31.39
CA ARG A 433 -14.35 18.57 -30.59
C ARG A 433 -13.04 19.28 -30.94
N GLY A 434 -12.79 19.56 -32.22
CA GLY A 434 -11.56 20.21 -32.69
C GLY A 434 -11.38 21.61 -32.11
N VAL A 435 -12.36 22.48 -32.33
CA VAL A 435 -12.39 23.84 -31.77
C VAL A 435 -12.38 23.79 -30.24
N PHE A 436 -13.23 22.95 -29.63
CA PHE A 436 -13.31 22.82 -28.18
C PHE A 436 -11.93 22.51 -27.56
N MET A 437 -11.23 21.49 -28.06
CA MET A 437 -9.91 21.11 -27.53
C MET A 437 -8.84 22.17 -27.82
N GLY A 438 -8.87 22.76 -29.01
CA GLY A 438 -7.96 23.86 -29.38
C GLY A 438 -8.10 25.04 -28.42
N THR A 439 -9.33 25.50 -28.18
CA THR A 439 -9.65 26.56 -27.22
C THR A 439 -9.28 26.16 -25.80
N TYR A 440 -9.64 24.96 -25.32
CA TYR A 440 -9.33 24.51 -23.96
C TYR A 440 -7.83 24.59 -23.65
N VAL A 441 -6.99 24.00 -24.52
CA VAL A 441 -5.53 23.97 -24.34
C VAL A 441 -4.92 25.37 -24.45
N SER A 442 -5.31 26.13 -25.47
CA SER A 442 -4.79 27.49 -25.68
C SER A 442 -5.23 28.47 -24.59
N ALA A 443 -6.45 28.37 -24.07
CA ALA A 443 -6.96 29.21 -22.97
C ALA A 443 -6.22 28.93 -21.67
N GLY A 444 -5.92 27.66 -21.36
CA GLY A 444 -5.08 27.30 -20.22
C GLY A 444 -3.63 27.81 -20.37
N ALA A 445 -3.05 27.66 -21.57
CA ALA A 445 -1.69 28.11 -21.86
C ALA A 445 -1.52 29.62 -21.80
N VAL A 446 -2.44 30.37 -22.43
CA VAL A 446 -2.44 31.84 -22.42
C VAL A 446 -2.85 32.39 -21.05
N GLY A 447 -3.76 31.72 -20.34
CA GLY A 447 -4.04 32.02 -18.94
C GLY A 447 -2.79 31.95 -18.07
N THR A 448 -2.05 30.83 -18.15
CA THR A 448 -0.79 30.69 -17.41
C THR A 448 0.24 31.76 -17.80
N LEU A 449 0.31 32.10 -19.09
CA LEU A 449 1.18 33.18 -19.57
C LEU A 449 0.78 34.54 -18.98
N ALA A 450 -0.52 34.83 -18.91
CA ALA A 450 -1.03 36.07 -18.33
C ALA A 450 -0.65 36.18 -16.84
N SER A 451 -0.74 35.10 -16.08
CA SER A 451 -0.27 35.03 -14.69
C SER A 451 1.23 35.28 -14.55
N LEU A 452 2.03 34.67 -15.45
CA LEU A 452 3.48 34.87 -15.47
C LEU A 452 3.84 36.35 -15.69
N TYR A 453 3.20 36.99 -16.67
CA TYR A 453 3.42 38.41 -16.97
C TYR A 453 2.93 39.29 -15.82
N TRP A 454 1.78 38.99 -15.22
CA TRP A 454 1.25 39.74 -14.08
C TRP A 454 2.18 39.67 -12.86
N ALA A 455 2.82 38.52 -12.62
CA ALA A 455 3.76 38.33 -11.52
C ALA A 455 5.14 38.96 -11.76
N ASN A 456 5.62 39.05 -13.01
CA ASN A 456 6.94 39.61 -13.32
C ASN A 456 6.92 41.11 -13.66
N LEU A 457 5.82 41.63 -14.24
CA LEU A 457 5.70 43.02 -14.70
C LEU A 457 4.62 43.81 -13.96
N GLY A 458 3.65 43.11 -13.38
CA GLY A 458 2.51 43.71 -12.70
C GLY A 458 2.68 43.75 -11.18
N ARG A 459 1.58 43.50 -10.47
CA ARG A 459 1.53 43.43 -9.00
C ARG A 459 1.33 42.01 -8.48
N GLY A 460 1.58 41.00 -9.31
CA GLY A 460 1.46 39.60 -8.93
C GLY A 460 2.61 39.15 -8.03
N ASN A 461 2.44 37.99 -7.38
CA ASN A 461 3.47 37.41 -6.52
C ASN A 461 4.33 36.40 -7.30
N ILE A 462 5.66 36.61 -7.29
CA ILE A 462 6.63 35.78 -8.00
C ILE A 462 6.74 34.35 -7.42
N THR A 463 6.41 34.17 -6.14
CA THR A 463 6.45 32.88 -5.43
C THR A 463 5.10 32.18 -5.42
N ALA A 464 4.06 32.77 -6.01
CA ALA A 464 2.76 32.13 -6.10
C ALA A 464 2.84 30.86 -6.94
N HIS A 465 2.11 29.82 -6.51
CA HIS A 465 1.96 28.59 -7.27
C HIS A 465 0.57 28.55 -7.89
N SER A 466 0.50 28.27 -9.19
CA SER A 466 -0.75 28.20 -9.94
C SER A 466 -0.92 26.82 -10.57
N VAL A 467 -2.07 26.20 -10.29
CA VAL A 467 -2.48 24.88 -10.79
C VAL A 467 -3.99 24.89 -11.01
N GLY A 468 -4.45 24.21 -12.05
CA GLY A 468 -5.87 23.92 -12.26
C GLY A 468 -6.40 24.33 -13.63
N ALA A 469 -7.54 23.72 -13.98
CA ALA A 469 -8.21 23.90 -15.26
C ALA A 469 -9.02 25.21 -15.40
N SER A 470 -9.02 26.08 -14.39
CA SER A 470 -9.95 27.21 -14.31
C SER A 470 -9.83 28.18 -15.50
N ALA A 471 -8.60 28.52 -15.93
CA ALA A 471 -8.39 29.37 -17.11
C ALA A 471 -8.99 28.76 -18.38
N ALA A 472 -8.84 27.45 -18.57
CA ALA A 472 -9.44 26.73 -19.70
C ALA A 472 -10.96 26.72 -19.62
N ILE A 473 -11.52 26.48 -18.42
CA ILE A 473 -12.96 26.50 -18.19
C ILE A 473 -13.55 27.89 -18.45
N TRP A 474 -12.89 28.96 -18.00
CA TRP A 474 -13.28 30.34 -18.30
C TRP A 474 -13.27 30.64 -19.80
N GLY A 475 -12.27 30.16 -20.54
CA GLY A 475 -12.21 30.27 -21.99
C GLY A 475 -13.36 29.51 -22.69
N ILE A 476 -13.65 28.29 -22.28
CA ILE A 476 -14.77 27.49 -22.82
C ILE A 476 -16.12 28.13 -22.47
N SER A 477 -16.25 28.69 -21.27
CA SER A 477 -17.47 29.36 -20.83
C SER A 477 -17.71 30.66 -21.61
N ALA A 478 -16.66 31.45 -21.84
CA ALA A 478 -16.71 32.62 -22.71
C ALA A 478 -17.09 32.23 -24.14
N LEU A 479 -16.46 31.19 -24.70
CA LEU A 479 -16.76 30.68 -26.05
C LEU A 479 -18.24 30.28 -26.18
N TYR A 480 -18.72 29.47 -25.24
CA TYR A 480 -20.11 29.00 -25.22
C TYR A 480 -21.11 30.15 -25.08
N CYS A 481 -20.98 30.99 -24.05
CA CYS A 481 -21.91 32.08 -23.79
C CYS A 481 -21.97 33.13 -24.91
N LEU A 482 -20.89 33.27 -25.69
CA LEU A 482 -20.87 34.17 -26.84
C LEU A 482 -21.42 33.52 -28.10
N LEU A 483 -21.33 32.20 -28.28
CA LEU A 483 -21.82 31.55 -29.50
C LEU A 483 -23.24 30.97 -29.39
N THR A 484 -23.67 30.58 -28.20
CA THR A 484 -24.99 29.99 -28.01
C THR A 484 -26.09 31.04 -28.26
N GLU A 485 -27.18 30.58 -28.89
CA GLU A 485 -28.43 31.34 -29.05
C GLU A 485 -29.57 30.68 -28.25
N GLN A 486 -29.23 29.79 -27.30
CA GLN A 486 -30.23 29.13 -26.45
C GLN A 486 -30.80 30.13 -25.44
N GLU A 487 -32.12 30.08 -25.30
CA GLU A 487 -32.91 31.06 -24.53
C GLU A 487 -33.38 30.49 -23.19
N LYS A 488 -33.25 29.17 -22.98
CA LYS A 488 -33.71 28.47 -21.78
C LYS A 488 -32.70 27.43 -21.30
N VAL A 489 -32.58 27.27 -19.97
CA VAL A 489 -31.78 26.21 -19.33
C VAL A 489 -32.65 25.49 -18.29
N LYS A 490 -32.61 24.16 -18.28
CA LYS A 490 -33.11 23.31 -17.20
C LYS A 490 -31.97 23.03 -16.22
N ILE A 491 -32.16 23.46 -14.98
CA ILE A 491 -31.15 23.30 -13.92
C ILE A 491 -31.34 21.90 -13.29
N PRO A 492 -30.29 21.07 -13.19
CA PRO A 492 -30.41 19.69 -12.67
C PRO A 492 -31.01 19.55 -11.26
N LEU A 493 -30.95 20.60 -10.43
CA LEU A 493 -31.46 20.60 -9.05
C LEU A 493 -32.93 21.03 -8.93
N LEU A 494 -33.47 21.78 -9.89
CA LEU A 494 -34.89 22.17 -9.89
C LEU A 494 -35.62 21.30 -10.92
N LYS A 495 -36.34 20.29 -10.45
CA LYS A 495 -37.16 19.41 -11.30
C LYS A 495 -38.06 20.24 -12.21
N ASP A 496 -37.86 20.10 -13.53
CA ASP A 496 -38.69 20.60 -14.62
C ASP A 496 -38.87 22.13 -14.73
N ALA A 497 -38.08 22.93 -13.99
CA ALA A 497 -38.12 24.37 -14.10
C ALA A 497 -37.25 24.85 -15.28
N GLU A 498 -37.88 25.39 -16.33
CA GLU A 498 -37.20 26.11 -17.39
C GLU A 498 -36.94 27.55 -16.94
N VAL A 499 -35.66 27.92 -16.84
CA VAL A 499 -35.27 29.30 -16.49
C VAL A 499 -34.83 30.01 -17.75
N ALA A 500 -35.28 31.25 -17.93
CA ALA A 500 -34.81 32.12 -19.00
C ALA A 500 -33.29 32.28 -18.88
N PHE A 501 -32.58 31.90 -19.93
CA PHE A 501 -31.13 31.91 -19.99
C PHE A 501 -30.67 33.07 -20.86
N TRP A 502 -29.90 33.97 -20.27
CA TRP A 502 -29.33 35.13 -20.96
C TRP A 502 -27.80 34.98 -21.01
N PRO A 503 -27.26 34.10 -21.87
CA PRO A 503 -25.85 33.69 -21.82
C PRO A 503 -24.86 34.86 -21.92
N LYS A 504 -25.14 35.82 -22.79
CA LYS A 504 -24.32 37.02 -22.99
C LYS A 504 -24.31 37.91 -21.73
N MET A 505 -25.47 38.07 -21.08
CA MET A 505 -25.59 38.83 -19.82
C MET A 505 -24.96 38.08 -18.64
N LEU A 506 -25.12 36.75 -18.59
CA LEU A 506 -24.47 35.92 -17.58
C LEU A 506 -22.95 36.03 -17.68
N PHE A 507 -22.40 35.93 -18.89
CA PHE A 507 -20.97 36.12 -19.11
C PHE A 507 -20.51 37.53 -18.73
N ALA A 508 -21.25 38.57 -19.11
CA ALA A 508 -20.95 39.94 -18.69
C ALA A 508 -20.95 40.09 -17.15
N ALA A 509 -21.93 39.49 -16.47
CA ALA A 509 -21.98 39.48 -15.00
C ALA A 509 -20.77 38.75 -14.39
N PHE A 510 -20.38 37.61 -14.95
CA PHE A 510 -19.17 36.90 -14.51
C PHE A 510 -17.89 37.71 -14.70
N VAL A 511 -17.74 38.40 -15.84
CA VAL A 511 -16.59 39.30 -16.07
C VAL A 511 -16.59 40.44 -15.06
N VAL A 512 -17.73 41.07 -14.78
CA VAL A 512 -17.84 42.14 -13.78
C VAL A 512 -17.51 41.65 -12.37
N LEU A 513 -18.04 40.48 -11.99
CA LEU A 513 -17.72 39.87 -10.69
C LEU A 513 -16.23 39.59 -10.57
N GLU A 514 -15.60 39.17 -11.67
CA GLU A 514 -14.18 38.82 -11.64
C GLU A 514 -13.24 40.02 -11.66
N ILE A 515 -13.62 41.10 -12.34
CA ILE A 515 -12.97 42.42 -12.20
C ILE A 515 -13.11 42.92 -10.75
N HIS A 516 -14.32 42.87 -10.19
CA HIS A 516 -14.57 43.29 -8.82
C HIS A 516 -13.76 42.46 -7.80
N SER A 517 -13.64 41.16 -8.03
CA SER A 517 -12.81 40.26 -7.22
C SER A 517 -11.33 40.62 -7.34
N ALA A 518 -10.82 40.83 -8.56
CA ALA A 518 -9.43 41.20 -8.82
C ALA A 518 -9.01 42.55 -8.21
N MET A 519 -9.95 43.48 -8.00
CA MET A 519 -9.69 44.75 -7.33
C MET A 519 -9.49 44.60 -5.81
N LYS A 520 -9.89 43.49 -5.20
CA LYS A 520 -9.71 43.25 -3.76
C LYS A 520 -8.27 42.85 -3.47
N ARG A 521 -7.65 43.45 -2.45
CA ARG A 521 -6.24 43.24 -2.09
C ARG A 521 -5.91 41.87 -1.48
N LYS A 522 -6.91 41.08 -1.08
CA LYS A 522 -6.72 39.78 -0.39
C LYS A 522 -7.45 38.68 -1.14
N THR A 523 -7.02 38.36 -2.36
CA THR A 523 -7.53 37.20 -3.08
C THR A 523 -6.43 36.15 -3.21
N THR A 524 -6.82 34.89 -3.01
CA THR A 524 -5.98 33.71 -3.25
C THR A 524 -6.17 33.17 -4.68
N MET A 525 -6.99 33.84 -5.48
CA MET A 525 -7.40 33.41 -6.82
C MET A 525 -6.55 34.09 -7.89
N ASP A 526 -6.11 33.31 -8.88
CA ASP A 526 -5.28 33.80 -9.99
C ASP A 526 -6.14 34.45 -11.09
N HIS A 527 -6.58 35.69 -10.84
CA HIS A 527 -7.45 36.42 -11.77
C HIS A 527 -6.80 36.69 -13.14
N ALA A 528 -5.47 36.86 -13.18
CA ALA A 528 -4.75 37.07 -14.44
C ALA A 528 -4.92 35.86 -15.36
N SER A 529 -4.86 34.64 -14.82
CA SER A 529 -5.12 33.43 -15.58
C SER A 529 -6.53 33.37 -16.17
N HIS A 530 -7.53 33.81 -15.39
CA HIS A 530 -8.92 33.80 -15.81
C HIS A 530 -9.14 34.77 -16.98
N PHE A 531 -8.61 36.00 -16.89
CA PHE A 531 -8.69 36.96 -18.00
C PHE A 531 -7.95 36.47 -19.26
N GLY A 532 -6.78 35.86 -19.11
CA GLY A 532 -6.06 35.26 -20.24
C GLY A 532 -6.84 34.14 -20.92
N GLY A 533 -7.51 33.29 -20.13
CA GLY A 533 -8.40 32.25 -20.64
C GLY A 533 -9.64 32.80 -21.34
N MET A 534 -10.32 33.78 -20.75
CA MET A 534 -11.47 34.46 -21.35
C MET A 534 -11.11 35.10 -22.69
N LEU A 535 -9.94 35.74 -22.80
CA LEU A 535 -9.48 36.39 -24.02
C LEU A 535 -9.41 35.42 -25.20
N ILE A 536 -8.94 34.20 -24.98
CA ILE A 536 -8.93 33.14 -26.00
C ILE A 536 -10.34 32.69 -26.37
N GLY A 537 -11.23 32.52 -25.39
CA GLY A 537 -12.64 32.17 -25.65
C GLY A 537 -13.36 33.23 -26.49
N ILE A 538 -13.19 34.51 -26.13
CA ILE A 538 -13.73 35.68 -26.85
C ILE A 538 -13.15 35.74 -28.27
N GLY A 539 -11.83 35.61 -28.41
CA GLY A 539 -11.14 35.63 -29.70
C GLY A 539 -11.60 34.51 -30.63
N THR A 540 -11.74 33.29 -30.09
CA THR A 540 -12.24 32.14 -30.85
C THR A 540 -13.70 32.35 -31.28
N ALA A 541 -14.56 32.84 -30.38
CA ALA A 541 -15.95 33.16 -30.72
C ALA A 541 -16.05 34.23 -31.81
N GLY A 542 -15.22 35.28 -31.73
CA GLY A 542 -15.13 36.35 -32.73
C GLY A 542 -14.67 35.82 -34.10
N TYR A 543 -13.62 34.99 -34.11
CA TYR A 543 -13.13 34.34 -35.33
C TYR A 543 -14.21 33.48 -35.99
N LEU A 544 -14.87 32.60 -35.22
CA LEU A 544 -15.93 31.74 -35.76
C LEU A 544 -17.09 32.54 -36.35
N ARG A 545 -17.54 33.58 -35.64
CA ARG A 545 -18.57 34.49 -36.16
C ARG A 545 -18.15 35.18 -37.46
N ALA A 546 -16.91 35.66 -37.55
CA ALA A 546 -16.38 36.29 -38.76
C ALA A 546 -16.28 35.33 -39.94
N THR A 547 -16.00 34.04 -39.69
CA THR A 547 -15.93 32.99 -40.72
C THR A 547 -17.27 32.36 -41.10
N GLY A 548 -18.39 32.97 -40.71
CA GLY A 548 -19.73 32.50 -41.12
C GLY A 548 -20.28 31.33 -40.30
N PHE A 549 -19.87 31.17 -39.04
CA PHE A 549 -20.35 30.08 -38.16
C PHE A 549 -21.88 29.95 -38.12
N ARG A 550 -22.63 31.06 -38.16
CA ARG A 550 -24.11 31.04 -38.13
C ARG A 550 -24.70 30.42 -39.40
N GLU A 551 -24.17 30.77 -40.56
CA GLU A 551 -24.60 30.22 -41.86
C GLU A 551 -24.26 28.72 -41.94
N LYS A 552 -23.09 28.34 -41.41
CA LYS A 552 -22.65 26.95 -41.35
C LYS A 552 -23.54 26.10 -40.42
N MET A 553 -23.90 26.59 -39.25
CA MET A 553 -24.82 25.89 -38.34
C MET A 553 -26.25 25.84 -38.89
N ALA A 554 -26.72 26.90 -39.54
CA ALA A 554 -28.05 26.92 -40.17
C ALA A 554 -28.15 25.97 -41.37
N SER A 555 -27.06 25.75 -42.11
CA SER A 555 -27.01 24.84 -43.27
C SER A 555 -26.74 23.38 -42.91
N LEU A 556 -26.04 23.11 -41.81
CA LEU A 556 -25.70 21.74 -41.40
C LEU A 556 -26.85 20.99 -40.76
N GLY A 557 -27.92 21.66 -40.29
CA GLY A 557 -29.04 21.01 -39.61
C GLY A 557 -28.54 20.12 -38.48
N THR A 558 -28.20 20.74 -37.33
CA THR A 558 -27.76 20.13 -36.07
C THR A 558 -27.32 18.66 -36.18
N GLU A 559 -26.04 18.40 -36.45
CA GLU A 559 -25.53 17.02 -36.40
C GLU A 559 -25.64 16.49 -34.95
N GLN A 560 -26.64 15.64 -34.68
CA GLN A 560 -26.81 14.68 -33.57
C GLN A 560 -25.84 14.84 -32.38
N GLY A 561 -25.92 15.97 -31.66
CA GLY A 561 -25.23 16.19 -30.40
C GLY A 561 -25.83 15.36 -29.27
N VAL A 562 -25.12 15.26 -28.13
CA VAL A 562 -25.65 14.62 -26.90
C VAL A 562 -26.93 15.31 -26.44
N GLN A 563 -27.05 16.62 -26.66
CA GLN A 563 -28.27 17.39 -26.38
C GLN A 563 -29.46 16.93 -27.23
N GLU A 564 -29.26 16.64 -28.51
CA GLU A 564 -30.33 16.21 -29.41
C GLU A 564 -30.73 14.75 -29.13
N ARG A 565 -29.76 13.89 -28.80
CA ARG A 565 -30.00 12.51 -28.34
C ARG A 565 -30.71 12.43 -26.99
N ALA A 566 -30.53 13.44 -26.13
CA ALA A 566 -31.24 13.57 -24.87
C ALA A 566 -32.73 13.97 -25.04
N GLY A 567 -33.18 14.29 -26.27
CA GLY A 567 -34.60 14.51 -26.59
C GLY A 567 -35.18 15.84 -26.11
N THR A 568 -34.36 16.88 -25.97
CA THR A 568 -34.77 18.20 -25.44
C THR A 568 -35.19 19.16 -26.56
N GLU A 569 -36.14 20.05 -26.29
CA GLU A 569 -36.57 21.10 -27.24
C GLU A 569 -35.38 21.95 -27.75
N ASP A 570 -35.41 22.30 -29.04
CA ASP A 570 -34.31 22.92 -29.82
C ASP A 570 -33.72 24.23 -29.22
N LYS A 571 -34.48 24.89 -28.33
CA LYS A 571 -34.07 26.14 -27.65
C LYS A 571 -33.73 26.00 -26.17
N THR A 572 -33.82 24.79 -25.62
CA THR A 572 -33.66 24.53 -24.18
C THR A 572 -32.46 23.62 -23.92
N VAL A 573 -31.55 24.06 -23.05
CA VAL A 573 -30.41 23.25 -22.60
C VAL A 573 -30.81 22.47 -21.36
N ASP A 574 -30.82 21.14 -21.45
CA ASP A 574 -30.97 20.28 -20.29
C ASP A 574 -29.65 19.58 -19.95
N VAL A 575 -28.88 20.22 -19.08
CA VAL A 575 -27.59 19.70 -18.65
C VAL A 575 -27.75 18.39 -17.87
N ALA A 576 -28.89 18.19 -17.19
CA ALA A 576 -29.16 16.96 -16.44
C ALA A 576 -29.45 15.78 -17.37
N ALA A 577 -30.23 16.01 -18.41
CA ALA A 577 -30.52 15.01 -19.43
C ALA A 577 -29.26 14.63 -20.20
N MET A 578 -28.41 15.60 -20.58
CA MET A 578 -27.12 15.33 -21.20
C MET A 578 -26.17 14.53 -20.30
N ALA A 579 -26.11 14.88 -19.01
CA ALA A 579 -25.31 14.13 -18.04
C ALA A 579 -25.83 12.69 -17.87
N LYS A 580 -27.16 12.51 -17.84
CA LYS A 580 -27.81 11.20 -17.73
C LYS A 580 -27.56 10.33 -18.97
N GLU A 581 -27.65 10.91 -20.17
CA GLU A 581 -27.35 10.19 -21.41
C GLU A 581 -25.86 9.85 -21.49
N GLY A 582 -24.96 10.77 -21.12
CA GLY A 582 -23.52 10.47 -21.03
C GLY A 582 -23.21 9.33 -20.06
N ILE A 583 -23.85 9.29 -18.88
CA ILE A 583 -23.72 8.18 -17.92
C ILE A 583 -24.25 6.87 -18.51
N LYS A 584 -25.36 6.93 -19.26
CA LYS A 584 -25.94 5.77 -19.93
C LYS A 584 -25.00 5.26 -21.04
N GLU A 585 -24.44 6.12 -21.88
CA GLU A 585 -23.43 5.76 -22.89
C GLU A 585 -22.22 5.06 -22.24
N VAL A 586 -21.73 5.58 -21.10
CA VAL A 586 -20.63 4.95 -20.35
C VAL A 586 -21.04 3.60 -19.78
N LYS A 587 -22.24 3.48 -19.21
CA LYS A 587 -22.74 2.21 -18.69
C LYS A 587 -22.93 1.17 -19.80
N ASP A 588 -23.48 1.58 -20.94
CA ASP A 588 -23.76 0.72 -22.07
C ASP A 588 -22.46 0.26 -22.73
N SER A 589 -21.45 1.13 -22.87
CA SER A 589 -20.10 0.73 -23.34
C SER A 589 -19.38 -0.23 -22.37
N LEU A 590 -19.58 -0.08 -21.05
CA LEU A 590 -18.98 -0.98 -20.05
C LEU A 590 -19.68 -2.34 -19.97
N THR A 591 -20.97 -2.41 -20.30
CA THR A 591 -21.80 -3.64 -20.21
C THR A 591 -21.96 -4.35 -21.56
N GLY A 592 -21.94 -3.62 -22.67
CA GLY A 592 -22.08 -4.12 -24.04
C GLY A 592 -20.89 -4.96 -24.51
N GLY A 593 -19.70 -4.77 -23.94
CA GLY A 593 -18.52 -5.63 -24.18
C GLY A 593 -18.59 -7.02 -23.53
N SER A 594 -19.73 -7.42 -22.94
CA SER A 594 -19.92 -8.72 -22.27
C SER A 594 -20.91 -9.64 -22.98
N LYS A 595 -21.24 -9.39 -24.25
CA LYS A 595 -22.01 -10.32 -25.08
C LYS A 595 -21.14 -10.95 -26.17
#